data_AF-A0A653ACC9-F1
#
_entry.id   AF-A0A653ACC9-F1
#
_cell.length_a   1.000
_cell.length_b   1.000
_cell.length_c   1.000
_cell.angle_alpha   90.00
_cell.angle_beta   90.00
_cell.angle_gamma   90.00
#
_symmetry.space_group_name_H-M   'P 1'
#
loop_
_entity.id
_entity.type
_entity.pdbx_description
1 polymer ?
#
loop_
_entity_poly.entity_id
_entity_poly.type
_entity_poly.pdbx_seq_one_letter_code
_entity_poly.pdbx_strand_id
1 'polypeptide(L)' 'MDLWRKIGVGIVMMVPSFVGGGLLYSWTHSWFVVWGWVIVMAILAGSIMGGKFLRKKEGEYA' A
#
# COMPACT_ATOMS: atom_id res chain seq x y z
N MET A 1 -8.84 -12.02 6.55
CA MET A 1 -8.80 -12.07 5.08
C MET A 1 -8.17 -13.39 4.68
N ASP A 2 -8.77 -14.11 3.75
CA ASP A 2 -8.21 -15.37 3.22
C ASP A 2 -6.78 -15.16 2.74
N LEU A 3 -5.94 -16.19 2.93
CA LEU A 3 -4.52 -16.13 2.55
C LEU A 3 -4.35 -15.72 1.08
N TRP A 4 -5.20 -16.27 0.20
CA TRP A 4 -5.25 -15.92 -1.22
C TRP A 4 -5.55 -14.44 -1.48
N ARG A 5 -6.47 -13.84 -0.72
CA ARG A 5 -6.76 -12.40 -0.79
C ARG A 5 -5.58 -11.55 -0.34
N LYS A 6 -4.86 -11.96 0.71
CA LYS A 6 -3.66 -11.23 1.16
C LYS A 6 -2.55 -11.26 0.12
N ILE A 7 -2.32 -12.43 -0.50
CA ILE A 7 -1.33 -12.59 -1.58
C ILE A 7 -1.72 -11.71 -2.78
N GLY A 8 -2.99 -11.73 -3.19
CA GLY A 8 -3.49 -10.88 -4.27
C GLY A 8 -3.29 -9.38 -4.01
N VAL A 9 -3.61 -8.91 -2.79
CA VAL A 9 -3.36 -7.52 -2.39
C VAL A 9 -1.87 -7.18 -2.40
N GLY A 10 -1.01 -8.08 -1.93
CA GLY A 10 0.45 -7.89 -1.96
C GLY A 10 0.98 -7.71 -3.37
N ILE A 11 0.53 -8.54 -4.32
CA ILE A 11 0.93 -8.44 -5.74
C ILE A 11 0.45 -7.13 -6.35
N VAL A 12 -0.82 -6.76 -6.15
CA VAL A 12 -1.37 -5.50 -6.70
C VAL A 12 -0.64 -4.29 -6.13
N MET A 13 -0.22 -4.34 -4.86
CA MET A 13 0.53 -3.26 -4.21
C MET A 13 1.97 -3.10 -4.70
N MET A 14 2.54 -4.08 -5.41
CA MET A 14 3.86 -3.90 -6.03
C MET A 14 3.83 -2.79 -7.09
N VAL A 15 2.79 -2.73 -7.92
CA VAL A 15 2.68 -1.76 -9.02
C VAL A 15 2.78 -0.30 -8.52
N PRO A 16 1.93 0.19 -7.60
CA PRO A 16 2.03 1.56 -7.10
C PRO A 16 3.32 1.81 -6.29
N SER A 17 3.90 0.76 -5.68
CA SER A 17 5.19 0.88 -5.00
C SER A 17 6.32 1.18 -5.97
N PHE A 18 6.42 0.45 -7.07
CA PHE A 18 7.44 0.66 -8.10
C PHE A 18 7.20 1.93 -8.92
N VAL A 19 5.95 2.16 -9.37
CA VAL A 19 5.61 3.35 -10.17
C VAL A 19 5.78 4.63 -9.36
N GLY A 20 5.27 4.65 -8.12
CA GLY A 20 5.44 5.80 -7.22
C GLY A 20 6.89 6.02 -6.80
N GLY A 21 7.64 4.95 -6.53
CA GLY A 21 9.07 5.04 -6.22
C GLY A 21 9.89 5.58 -7.39
N GLY A 22 9.64 5.10 -8.61
CA GLY A 22 10.29 5.60 -9.82
C GLY A 22 9.96 7.07 -10.12
N LEU A 23 8.72 7.49 -9.88
CA LEU A 23 8.31 8.89 -10.02
C LEU A 23 8.99 9.79 -8.99
N LEU A 24 9.05 9.37 -7.72
CA LEU A 24 9.72 10.13 -6.68
C LEU A 24 11.22 10.22 -6.92
N TYR A 25 11.83 9.15 -7.43
CA TYR A 25 13.22 9.16 -7.83
C TYR A 25 13.47 10.10 -9.01
N SER A 26 12.61 10.13 -10.03
CA SER A 26 12.81 11.01 -11.19
C SER A 26 12.77 12.49 -10.80
N TRP A 27 11.94 12.86 -9.82
CA TRP A 27 11.84 14.24 -9.34
C TRP A 27 12.96 14.64 -8.38
N THR A 28 13.32 13.77 -7.44
CA THR A 28 14.23 14.14 -6.35
C THR A 28 15.66 13.64 -6.55
N HIS A 29 15.86 12.68 -7.45
CA HIS A 29 17.10 11.90 -7.63
C HIS A 29 17.69 11.35 -6.33
N SER A 30 16.88 11.28 -5.27
CA SER A 30 17.30 10.92 -3.93
C SER A 30 16.75 9.55 -3.57
N TRP A 31 17.66 8.62 -3.31
CA TRP A 31 17.29 7.29 -2.84
C TRP A 31 16.53 7.36 -1.52
N PHE A 32 16.89 8.25 -0.59
CA PHE A 32 16.20 8.37 0.71
C PHE A 32 14.69 8.60 0.57
N VAL A 33 14.26 9.32 -0.47
CA VAL A 33 12.83 9.55 -0.75
C VAL A 33 12.15 8.25 -1.21
N VAL A 34 12.84 7.45 -2.03
CA VAL A 34 12.36 6.13 -2.46
C VAL A 34 12.23 5.18 -1.26
N TRP A 35 13.22 5.16 -0.37
CA TRP A 35 13.17 4.36 0.85
C TRP A 35 12.00 4.79 1.76
N GLY A 36 11.78 6.10 1.92
CA GLY A 36 10.62 6.63 2.63
C GLY A 36 9.29 6.19 1.99
N TRP A 37 9.19 6.21 0.66
CA TRP A 37 8.01 5.76 -0.07
C TRP A 37 7.70 4.29 0.12
N VAL A 38 8.73 3.42 0.11
CA VAL A 38 8.56 1.99 0.36
C VAL A 38 7.99 1.74 1.77
N ILE A 39 8.45 2.48 2.78
CA ILE A 39 7.90 2.38 4.14
C ILE A 39 6.43 2.79 4.16
N VAL A 40 6.07 3.89 3.49
CA VAL A 40 4.67 4.36 3.39
C VAL A 40 3.79 3.29 2.73
N MET A 41 4.25 2.69 1.64
CA MET A 41 3.52 1.63 0.93
C MET A 41 3.40 0.34 1.74
N ALA A 42 4.42 -0.03 2.52
CA ALA A 42 4.37 -1.18 3.41
C ALA A 42 3.31 -1.00 4.52
N ILE A 43 3.23 0.20 5.11
CA ILE A 43 2.21 0.54 6.12
C ILE A 43 0.81 0.52 5.49
N LEU A 44 0.65 1.09 4.30
CA LEU A 44 -0.62 1.07 3.55
C LEU A 44 -1.08 -0.37 3.25
N ALA A 45 -0.20 -1.20 2.69
CA ALA A 45 -0.49 -2.61 2.41
C ALA A 45 -0.85 -3.37 3.70
N GLY A 46 -0.11 -3.15 4.79
CA GLY A 46 -0.41 -3.71 6.11
C GLY A 46 -1.76 -3.27 6.66
N SER A 47 -2.13 -1.99 6.47
CA SER A 47 -3.41 -1.45 6.92
C SER A 47 -4.61 -2.03 6.15
N ILE A 48 -4.44 -2.29 4.86
CA ILE A 48 -5.44 -2.88 3.97
C ILE A 48 -5.60 -4.37 4.30
N MET A 49 -4.48 -5.09 4.45
CA MET A 49 -4.48 -6.49 4.89
C MET A 49 -5.04 -6.67 6.31
N GLY A 50 -4.90 -5.67 7.17
CA GLY A 50 -5.46 -5.62 8.52
C GLY A 50 -6.95 -5.30 8.57
N GLY A 51 -7.61 -5.04 7.44
CA GLY A 51 -9.05 -4.82 7.36
C GLY A 51 -9.54 -3.49 7.97
N LYS A 52 -8.63 -2.59 8.37
CA LYS A 52 -9.01 -1.28 8.97
C LYS A 52 -9.77 -0.38 8.00
N PHE A 53 -9.60 -0.58 6.70
CA PHE A 53 -10.36 0.11 5.65
C PHE A 53 -11.76 -0.48 5.40
N LEU A 54 -12.01 -1.76 5.74
CA LEU A 54 -13.30 -2.41 5.50
C LEU A 54 -14.27 -2.31 6.68
N ARG A 55 -13.78 -2.09 7.91
CA ARG A 55 -14.65 -1.96 9.10
C ARG A 55 -15.51 -0.70 9.13
N LYS A 56 -15.33 0.23 8.19
CA LYS A 56 -16.17 1.44 8.10
C LYS A 56 -17.49 1.24 7.33
N LYS A 57 -17.65 0.16 6.55
CA LYS A 57 -18.87 -0.02 5.73
C LYS A 57 -20.05 -0.71 6.42
N GLU A 58 -19.90 -1.26 7.63
CA GLU A 58 -20.99 -1.96 8.33
C GLU A 58 -21.80 -1.06 9.29
N GLY A 59 -21.40 0.20 9.51
CA GLY A 59 -22.06 1.10 10.46
C GLY A 59 -22.91 2.23 9.85
N GLU A 60 -22.97 2.34 8.52
CA GLU A 60 -23.69 3.45 7.84
C GLU A 60 -25.12 3.07 7.42
N TYR A 61 -25.56 1.84 7.73
CA TYR A 61 -26.91 1.34 7.46
C TYR A 61 -27.56 0.69 8.70
N ALA A 62 -27.06 0.96 9.90
CA ALA A 62 -27.64 0.48 11.18
C ALA A 62 -28.48 1.56 11.85
#